data_AF-A0A379W177-F1
#
_entry.id   AF-A0A379W177-F1
#
_cell.length_a   1.000
_cell.length_b   1.000
_cell.length_c   1.000
_cell.angle_alpha   90.00
_cell.angle_beta   90.00
_cell.angle_gamma   90.00
#
_symmetry.space_group_name_H-M   'P 1'
#
loop_
_entity.id
_entity.type
_entity.pdbx_description
1 polymer ?
#
loop_
_entity_poly.entity_id
_entity_poly.type
_entity_poly.pdbx_seq_one_letter_code
_entity_poly.pdbx_strand_id
1 'polypeptide(L)' 'MGIALYPLDGKNERELMFNADAAMYHTKHTGRNGYHFFQPSMNMLAQTQLQLMNDLWLALERQELRLVYQPKFQAPAGPL' A
#
# COMPACT_ATOMS: atom_id res chain seq x y z
N MET A 1 10.05 8.85 -8.16
CA MET A 1 10.11 10.22 -7.62
C MET A 1 8.69 10.71 -7.35
N GLY A 2 8.42 11.29 -6.19
CA GLY A 2 7.14 11.94 -5.90
C GLY A 2 7.22 13.43 -6.21
N ILE A 3 6.16 13.99 -6.80
CA ILE A 3 6.09 15.41 -7.19
C ILE A 3 4.82 16.01 -6.56
N ALA A 4 4.93 17.14 -5.86
CA ALA A 4 3.79 17.92 -5.38
C ALA A 4 3.89 19.37 -5.90
N LEU A 5 2.75 19.97 -6.26
CA LEU A 5 2.65 21.27 -6.91
C LEU A 5 2.01 22.31 -5.98
N TYR A 6 2.71 23.42 -5.71
CA TYR A 6 2.11 24.59 -5.07
C TYR A 6 1.28 25.39 -6.08
N PRO A 7 0.08 25.92 -5.73
CA PRO A 7 -0.64 25.77 -4.45
C PRO A 7 -1.65 24.61 -4.45
N LEU A 8 -1.67 23.78 -5.49
CA LEU A 8 -2.69 22.75 -5.72
C LEU A 8 -2.64 21.62 -4.68
N ASP A 9 -1.43 21.17 -4.38
CA ASP A 9 -1.11 20.01 -3.54
C ASP A 9 -0.59 20.44 -2.16
N GLY A 10 -0.85 21.67 -1.73
CA GLY A 10 -0.45 22.17 -0.43
C GLY A 10 -0.21 23.68 -0.47
N LYS A 11 -0.64 24.37 0.60
CA LYS A 11 -0.50 25.83 0.72
C LYS A 11 0.67 26.25 1.60
N ASN A 12 1.34 25.28 2.23
CA ASN A 12 2.48 25.49 3.09
C ASN A 12 3.54 24.41 2.85
N GLU A 13 4.77 24.69 3.28
CA GLU A 13 5.94 23.81 3.08
C GLU A 13 5.73 22.40 3.63
N ARG A 14 5.06 22.27 4.78
CA ARG A 14 4.82 20.99 5.45
C ARG A 14 3.85 20.12 4.67
N GLU A 15 2.76 20.70 4.16
CA GLU A 15 1.79 20.00 3.32
C GLU A 15 2.43 19.52 2.02
N LEU A 16 3.20 20.38 1.34
CA LEU A 16 3.89 20.02 0.09
C LEU A 16 4.90 18.89 0.31
N MET A 17 5.67 18.94 1.40
CA MET A 17 6.63 17.90 1.75
C MET A 17 5.93 16.56 1.99
N PHE A 18 4.87 16.57 2.81
CA PHE A 18 4.09 15.38 3.13
C PHE A 18 3.46 14.76 1.88
N ASN A 19 2.90 15.60 1.01
CA ASN A 19 2.23 15.15 -0.22
C ASN A 19 3.24 14.66 -1.27
N ALA A 20 4.43 15.27 -1.37
CA ALA A 20 5.52 14.76 -2.21
C ALA A 20 6.03 13.40 -1.73
N ASP A 21 6.13 13.19 -0.41
CA ASP A 21 6.49 11.90 0.18
C ASP A 21 5.43 10.83 -0.08
N ALA A 22 4.13 11.17 0.03
CA ALA A 22 3.04 10.27 -0.32
C ALA A 22 3.11 9.83 -1.80
N ALA A 23 3.36 10.77 -2.72
CA ALA A 23 3.54 10.47 -4.13
C ALA A 23 4.79 9.61 -4.40
N MET A 24 5.87 9.83 -3.64
CA MET A 24 7.09 9.03 -3.73
C MET A 24 6.83 7.60 -3.28
N TYR A 25 6.08 7.42 -2.18
CA TYR A 25 5.73 6.12 -1.65
C TYR A 25 4.89 5.32 -2.66
N HIS A 26 3.91 5.98 -3.28
CA HIS A 26 3.12 5.38 -4.35
C HIS A 26 4.01 4.92 -5.51
N THR A 27 4.97 5.75 -5.92
CA THR A 27 5.94 5.41 -6.98
C THR A 27 6.79 4.19 -6.65
N LYS A 28 7.18 4.00 -5.38
CA LYS A 28 7.93 2.81 -4.97
C LYS A 28 7.10 1.53 -5.10
N HIS A 29 5.78 1.62 -4.92
CA HIS A 29 4.86 0.48 -5.03
C HIS A 29 4.46 0.14 -6.47
N THR A 30 4.34 1.13 -7.37
CA THR A 30 3.96 0.91 -8.78
C THR A 30 5.12 0.46 -9.69
N GLY A 31 6.37 0.57 -9.26
CA GLY A 31 7.53 -0.01 -9.96
C GLY A 31 8.83 0.79 -9.79
N ARG A 32 9.98 0.10 -9.85
CA ARG A 32 11.30 0.77 -9.84
C ARG A 32 11.48 1.58 -11.13
N ASN A 33 11.85 2.86 -10.98
CA ASN A 33 12.05 3.87 -12.05
C ASN A 33 10.79 4.60 -12.57
N GLY A 34 9.85 4.97 -11.70
CA GLY A 34 8.74 5.88 -12.05
C GLY A 34 8.87 7.29 -11.46
N TYR A 35 8.00 8.20 -11.90
CA TYR A 35 7.63 9.42 -11.18
C TYR A 35 6.10 9.54 -11.12
N HIS A 36 5.57 10.03 -10.01
CA HIS A 36 4.15 10.29 -9.85
C HIS A 36 3.92 11.66 -9.23
N PHE A 37 2.94 12.37 -9.76
CA PHE A 37 2.37 13.55 -9.12
C PHE A 37 1.48 13.12 -7.96
N PHE A 38 1.45 13.93 -6.90
CA PHE A 38 0.53 13.75 -5.81
C PHE A 38 -0.91 13.76 -6.33
N GLN A 39 -1.69 12.79 -5.86
CA GLN A 39 -3.14 12.84 -5.93
C GLN A 39 -3.69 12.64 -4.53
N PRO A 40 -4.78 13.33 -4.13
CA PRO A 40 -5.40 13.13 -2.83
C PRO A 40 -5.78 11.66 -2.55
N SER A 41 -6.09 10.89 -3.59
CA SER A 41 -6.32 9.44 -3.53
C SER A 41 -5.10 8.63 -3.04
N MET A 42 -3.88 9.14 -3.22
CA MET A 42 -2.65 8.50 -2.74
C MET A 42 -2.53 8.57 -1.20
N ASN A 43 -3.07 9.61 -0.55
CA ASN A 43 -3.13 9.66 0.91
C ASN A 43 -4.03 8.56 1.47
N MET A 44 -5.16 8.28 0.82
CA MET A 44 -6.08 7.20 1.24
C MET A 44 -5.42 5.82 1.10
N LEU A 45 -4.74 5.57 -0.01
CA LEU A 45 -4.02 4.31 -0.23
C LEU A 45 -2.87 4.12 0.76
N ALA A 46 -2.08 5.18 1.02
CA ALA A 46 -0.99 5.15 1.99
C ALA A 46 -1.49 4.90 3.41
N GLN A 47 -2.57 5.57 3.82
CA GLN A 47 -3.21 5.36 5.13
C GLN A 47 -3.77 3.95 5.27
N THR A 48 -4.45 3.43 4.25
CA THR A 48 -5.03 2.08 4.27
C THR A 48 -3.94 1.01 4.36
N GLN A 49 -2.81 1.20 3.65
CA GLN A 49 -1.66 0.30 3.77
C GLN A 49 -1.03 0.33 5.15
N LEU A 50 -0.80 1.53 5.72
CA LEU A 50 -0.23 1.66 7.06
C LEU A 50 -1.13 1.00 8.11
N GLN A 51 -2.44 1.20 7.99
CA GLN A 51 -3.41 0.55 8.85
C GLN A 51 -3.36 -0.97 8.71
N LEU A 52 -3.40 -1.50 7.49
CA LEU A 52 -3.30 -2.94 7.24
C LEU A 52 -2.00 -3.54 7.79
N MET A 53 -0.87 -2.83 7.66
CA MET A 53 0.39 -3.27 8.24
C MET A 53 0.29 -3.38 9.76
N ASN A 54 -0.19 -2.34 10.43
CA ASN A 54 -0.38 -2.35 11.88
C ASN A 54 -1.33 -3.48 12.32
N ASP A 55 -2.44 -3.65 11.61
CA ASP A 55 -3.41 -4.69 11.86
C ASP A 55 -2.79 -6.09 11.70
N LEU A 56 -1.91 -6.31 10.72
CA LEU A 56 -1.19 -7.58 10.54
C LEU A 56 -0.18 -7.86 11.67
N TRP A 57 0.53 -6.83 12.15
CA TRP A 57 1.42 -6.96 13.32
C TRP A 57 0.63 -7.36 14.57
N LEU A 58 -0.50 -6.68 14.82
CA LEU A 58 -1.39 -7.00 15.93
C LEU A 58 -2.03 -8.37 15.78
N ALA A 59 -2.46 -8.74 14.57
CA ALA A 59 -3.08 -10.05 14.29
C ALA A 59 -2.12 -11.21 14.56
N LEU A 60 -0.81 -11.01 14.38
CA LEU A 60 0.19 -12.01 14.73
C LEU A 60 0.30 -12.19 16.25
N GLU A 61 0.40 -11.10 17.02
CA GLU A 61 0.47 -11.16 18.49
C GLU A 61 -0.83 -11.70 19.11
N ARG A 62 -1.98 -11.34 18.52
CA ARG A 62 -3.32 -11.74 18.98
C ARG A 62 -3.79 -13.09 18.46
N GLN A 63 -2.98 -13.77 17.65
CA GLN A 63 -3.31 -15.06 17.03
C GLN A 63 -4.60 -15.03 16.19
N GLU A 64 -4.83 -13.94 15.46
CA GLU A 64 -6.01 -13.75 14.61
C GLU A 64 -5.82 -14.35 13.20
N LEU A 65 -4.61 -14.79 12.86
CA LEU A 65 -4.31 -15.49 11.61
C LEU A 65 -4.63 -16.98 11.72
N ARG A 66 -5.27 -17.55 10.69
CA ARG A 66 -5.61 -18.98 10.64
C ARG A 66 -5.10 -19.65 9.38
N LEU A 67 -4.69 -20.90 9.52
CA LEU A 67 -4.30 -21.73 8.38
C LEU A 67 -5.56 -22.29 7.71
N VAL A 68 -5.61 -22.20 6.38
CA VAL A 68 -6.67 -22.77 5.56
C VAL A 68 -6.03 -23.75 4.58
N TYR A 69 -6.62 -24.93 4.43
CA TYR A 69 -6.13 -25.97 3.55
C TYR A 69 -7.01 -26.07 2.30
N GLN A 70 -6.38 -26.07 1.13
CA GLN A 70 -7.05 -26.29 -0.14
C GLN A 70 -6.59 -27.64 -0.74
N PRO A 71 -7.51 -28.60 -0.98
CA PRO A 71 -7.16 -29.89 -1.56
C PRO A 71 -6.71 -29.73 -3.03
N LYS A 72 -5.71 -30.53 -3.42
CA LYS A 72 -5.22 -30.61 -4.80
C LYS A 72 -5.63 -31.95 -5.40
N PHE A 73 -6.04 -31.92 -6.66
CA PHE A 73 -6.52 -33.09 -7.40
C PHE A 73 -5.68 -33.31 -8.65
N GLN A 74 -5.41 -34.55 -8.99
CA GLN A 74 -4.72 -34.91 -10.24
C GLN A 74 -5.76 -35.46 -11.23
N ALA A 75 -5.86 -34.85 -12.42
CA ALA A 75 -6.74 -35.35 -13.49
C ALA A 75 -6.09 -36.53 -14.24
N PRO A 76 -6.85 -37.56 -14.69
CA PRO A 76 -8.30 -37.78 -14.51
C PRO A 76 -8.64 -38.54 -13.21
N ALA A 77 -7.65 -38.86 -12.38
CA ALA A 77 -7.74 -39.86 -11.31
C ALA A 77 -8.33 -39.36 -9.97
N GLY A 78 -8.56 -38.06 -9.79
CA GLY A 78 -9.20 -37.52 -8.59
C GLY A 78 -8.20 -37.02 -7.51
N PRO A 79 -8.63 -36.86 -6.24
CA PRO A 79 -7.82 -36.24 -5.19
C PRO A 79 -6.52 -37.02 -4.94
N LEU A 80 -5.44 -36.29 -4.64
CA LEU A 80 -4.23 -36.87 -4.04
C LEU A 80 -4.49 -37.26 -2.58
#